data_AF-A0A0N4YSH8-F1
#
_entry.id   AF-A0A0N4YSH8-F1
#
_cell.length_a   1.000
_cell.length_b   1.000
_cell.length_c   1.000
_cell.angle_alpha   90.00
_cell.angle_beta   90.00
_cell.angle_gamma   90.00
#
_symmetry.space_group_name_H-M   'P 1'
#
loop_
_entity.id
_entity.type
_entity.pdbx_description
1 polymer ?
#
loop_
_entity_poly.entity_id
_entity_poly.type
_entity_poly.pdbx_seq_one_letter_code
_entity_poly.pdbx_strand_id
1 'polypeptide(L)'
;MGIVLTVACYLITFSPSLALFCRFVAKDPLRIILFVLGAFLWLASLLLSSFIWLALSMMWDALPLAVGISIILQDAARVFYFLLLKKAQRQFYRGLNKITSPGAASIAPGVSDLHNARHMLALVCGLGMGVMAALFLTMNVFAEFSGPGTMGLPKALRENKRDANFSGSYLPLYYALTGCLTSLFGVVWTIMIWDSCHKFRKKSLWALPAIAAVVSHFVASGLVSDMAVFLLLFRFQLFLEFFPPRI
;
A
#
# COMPACT_ATOMS: atom_id res chain seq x y z
N MET A 1 22.39 17.17 -8.26
CA MET A 1 21.97 15.77 -8.49
C MET A 1 20.66 15.40 -7.79
N GLY A 2 20.12 16.22 -6.87
CA GLY A 2 18.92 15.88 -6.07
C GLY A 2 17.59 15.79 -6.81
N ILE A 3 17.13 16.84 -7.50
CA ILE A 3 15.79 16.83 -8.16
C ILE A 3 15.68 15.76 -9.24
N VAL A 4 16.69 15.62 -10.11
CA VAL A 4 16.70 14.62 -11.19
C VAL A 4 16.65 13.20 -10.61
N LEU A 5 17.39 12.95 -9.53
CA LEU A 5 17.34 11.68 -8.81
C LEU A 5 15.95 11.42 -8.22
N THR A 6 15.38 12.40 -7.52
CA THR A 6 14.03 12.29 -6.94
C THR A 6 12.98 11.98 -8.01
N VAL A 7 13.02 12.67 -9.15
CA VAL A 7 12.11 12.41 -10.28
C VAL A 7 12.33 11.00 -10.84
N ALA A 8 13.58 10.56 -11.03
CA ALA A 8 13.87 9.21 -11.48
C ALA A 8 13.35 8.14 -10.50
N CYS A 9 13.52 8.37 -9.20
CA CYS A 9 12.99 7.50 -8.14
C CYS A 9 11.45 7.43 -8.19
N TYR A 10 10.75 8.56 -8.34
CA TYR A 10 9.29 8.56 -8.52
C TYR A 10 8.86 7.79 -9.77
N LEU A 11 9.55 7.99 -10.89
CA LEU A 11 9.26 7.26 -12.13
C LEU A 11 9.45 5.75 -11.94
N ILE A 12 10.52 5.30 -11.30
CA ILE A 12 10.77 3.88 -11.03
C ILE A 12 9.68 3.30 -10.11
N THR A 13 9.37 4.00 -9.01
CA THR A 13 8.36 3.56 -8.02
C THR A 13 6.99 3.38 -8.64
N PHE A 14 6.53 4.37 -9.41
CA PHE A 14 5.15 4.42 -9.91
C PHE A 14 4.97 3.97 -11.36
N SER A 15 6.05 3.69 -12.10
CA SER A 15 5.99 3.22 -13.50
C SER A 15 5.00 2.06 -13.72
N PRO A 16 5.08 0.93 -12.99
CA PRO A 16 4.15 -0.16 -13.21
C PRO A 16 2.72 0.20 -12.80
N SER A 17 2.55 0.97 -11.71
CA SER A 17 1.22 1.40 -11.27
C SER A 17 0.56 2.34 -12.27
N LEU A 18 1.34 3.27 -12.84
CA LEU A 18 0.89 4.21 -13.86
C LEU A 18 0.55 3.49 -15.16
N ALA A 19 1.35 2.50 -15.57
CA ALA A 19 1.04 1.66 -16.73
C ALA A 19 -0.29 0.91 -16.56
N LEU A 20 -0.53 0.33 -15.38
CA LEU A 20 -1.79 -0.34 -15.05
C LEU A 20 -2.95 0.66 -14.98
N PHE A 21 -2.72 1.84 -14.41
CA PHE A 21 -3.73 2.90 -14.33
C PHE A 21 -4.17 3.35 -15.73
N CYS A 22 -3.23 3.72 -16.60
CA CYS A 22 -3.54 4.18 -17.95
C CYS A 22 -4.19 3.09 -18.81
N ARG A 23 -3.78 1.83 -18.69
CA ARG A 23 -4.35 0.75 -19.52
C ARG A 23 -5.68 0.20 -19.02
N PHE A 24 -5.87 0.09 -17.70
CA PHE A 24 -7.02 -0.60 -17.13
C PHE A 24 -7.97 0.34 -16.39
N VAL A 25 -7.48 1.34 -15.67
CA VAL A 25 -8.32 2.22 -14.82
C VAL A 25 -8.92 3.36 -15.64
N ALA A 26 -8.11 4.04 -16.45
CA ALA A 26 -8.50 5.26 -17.17
C ALA A 26 -9.58 5.05 -18.25
N LYS A 27 -9.86 3.81 -18.66
CA LYS A 27 -10.84 3.48 -19.70
C LYS A 27 -12.29 3.65 -19.23
N ASP A 28 -12.56 3.43 -17.95
CA ASP A 28 -13.93 3.49 -17.41
C ASP A 28 -13.96 4.38 -16.15
N PRO A 29 -14.83 5.41 -16.08
CA PRO A 29 -14.91 6.30 -14.92
C PRO A 29 -15.27 5.57 -13.62
N LEU A 30 -16.03 4.48 -13.71
CA LEU A 30 -16.32 3.62 -12.56
C LEU A 30 -15.04 3.04 -11.94
N ARG A 31 -14.06 2.64 -12.75
CA ARG A 31 -12.80 2.10 -12.25
C ARG A 31 -11.97 3.19 -11.56
N ILE A 32 -12.04 4.43 -12.04
CA ILE A 32 -11.39 5.57 -11.38
C ILE A 32 -11.97 5.79 -9.97
N ILE A 33 -13.29 5.75 -9.83
CA ILE A 33 -13.95 5.88 -8.52
C ILE A 33 -13.51 4.76 -7.58
N LEU A 34 -13.45 3.51 -8.07
CA LEU A 34 -12.99 2.36 -7.29
C LEU A 34 -11.51 2.45 -6.90
N PHE A 35 -10.67 2.99 -7.77
CA PHE A 35 -9.26 3.24 -7.46
C PHE A 35 -9.12 4.24 -6.31
N VAL A 36 -9.83 5.38 -6.39
CA VAL A 36 -9.81 6.44 -5.36
C VAL A 36 -10.40 5.93 -4.04
N LEU A 37 -11.49 5.16 -4.09
CA LEU A 37 -12.09 4.57 -2.88
C LEU A 37 -11.13 3.58 -2.20
N GLY A 38 -10.38 2.80 -2.97
CA GLY A 38 -9.33 1.92 -2.43
C GLY A 38 -8.24 2.72 -1.70
N ALA A 39 -7.74 3.77 -2.35
CA ALA A 39 -6.78 4.70 -1.74
C ALA A 39 -7.30 5.29 -0.42
N PHE A 40 -8.55 5.77 -0.39
CA PHE A 40 -9.18 6.33 0.80
C PHE A 40 -9.32 5.30 1.93
N LEU A 41 -9.80 4.09 1.65
CA LEU A 41 -9.96 3.05 2.67
C LEU A 41 -8.62 2.62 3.28
N TRP A 42 -7.56 2.60 2.47
CA TRP A 42 -6.21 2.35 2.99
C TRP A 42 -5.75 3.46 3.93
N LEU A 43 -5.94 4.74 3.57
CA LEU A 43 -5.63 5.88 4.44
C LEU A 43 -6.44 5.85 5.75
N ALA A 44 -7.72 5.53 5.66
CA ALA A 44 -8.58 5.38 6.84
C ALA A 44 -8.08 4.26 7.77
N SER A 45 -7.59 3.14 7.20
CA SER A 45 -7.01 2.05 7.99
C SER A 45 -5.72 2.44 8.70
N LEU A 46 -4.85 3.22 8.05
CA LEU A 46 -3.65 3.77 8.69
C LEU A 46 -3.99 4.82 9.74
N LEU A 47 -4.99 5.67 9.50
CA LEU A 47 -5.42 6.67 10.46
C LEU A 47 -5.94 6.00 11.74
N LEU A 48 -6.77 4.96 11.60
CA LEU A 48 -7.24 4.17 12.73
C LEU A 48 -6.07 3.50 13.46
N SER A 49 -5.11 2.96 12.72
CA SER A 49 -3.89 2.40 13.31
C SER A 49 -3.07 3.43 14.09
N SER A 50 -3.01 4.68 13.62
CA SER A 50 -2.30 5.76 14.28
C SER A 50 -2.98 6.15 15.60
N PHE A 51 -4.32 6.19 15.65
CA PHE A 51 -5.04 6.40 16.92
C PHE A 51 -4.80 5.28 17.92
N ILE A 52 -4.77 4.01 17.47
CA ILE A 52 -4.46 2.88 18.33
C ILE A 52 -3.03 2.94 18.85
N TRP A 53 -2.07 3.31 17.98
CA TRP A 53 -0.69 3.51 18.40
C TRP A 53 -0.56 4.63 19.43
N LEU A 54 -1.23 5.76 19.24
CA LEU A 54 -1.22 6.88 20.19
C LEU A 54 -1.78 6.47 21.56
N ALA A 55 -2.84 5.65 21.57
CA ALA A 55 -3.38 5.10 22.81
C ALA A 55 -2.42 4.11 23.49
N LEU A 56 -1.73 3.27 22.70
CA LEU A 56 -0.76 2.30 23.20
C LEU A 56 0.53 2.95 23.70
N SER A 57 1.04 3.98 23.03
CA SER A 57 2.27 4.68 23.40
C SER A 57 2.17 5.39 24.75
N MET A 58 0.94 5.66 25.23
CA MET A 58 0.71 6.16 26.59
C MET A 58 1.03 5.12 27.68
N MET A 59 1.07 3.83 27.33
CA MET A 59 1.30 2.73 28.28
C MET A 59 2.61 1.97 27.99
N TRP A 60 2.92 1.68 26.72
CA TRP A 60 4.08 0.89 26.30
C TRP A 60 4.68 1.36 24.98
N ASP A 61 6.02 1.48 24.93
CA ASP A 61 6.79 1.74 23.71
C ASP A 61 7.01 0.46 22.88
N ALA A 62 5.93 -0.11 22.36
CA ALA A 62 5.97 -1.32 21.52
C ALA A 62 5.74 -0.99 20.04
N LEU A 63 6.75 -0.43 19.36
CA LEU A 63 6.71 -0.13 17.92
C LEU A 63 6.40 -1.37 17.04
N PRO A 64 6.96 -2.58 17.31
CA PRO A 64 6.64 -3.77 16.51
C PRO A 64 5.16 -4.19 16.63
N LEU A 65 4.56 -4.00 17.82
CA LEU A 65 3.15 -4.30 18.04
C LEU A 65 2.25 -3.36 17.24
N ALA A 66 2.60 -2.07 17.20
CA ALA A 66 1.88 -1.07 16.42
C ALA A 66 1.90 -1.38 14.93
N VAL A 67 3.06 -1.77 14.40
CA VAL A 67 3.21 -2.22 13.01
C VAL A 67 2.34 -3.46 12.76
N GLY A 68 2.35 -4.44 13.66
CA GLY A 68 1.49 -5.63 13.53
C GLY A 68 0.00 -5.31 13.48
N ILE A 69 -0.47 -4.42 14.35
CA ILE A 69 -1.87 -3.95 14.35
C ILE A 69 -2.19 -3.21 13.04
N SER A 70 -1.26 -2.40 12.53
CA SER A 70 -1.45 -1.68 11.27
C SER A 70 -1.65 -2.62 10.08
N ILE A 71 -0.91 -3.73 10.04
CA ILE A 71 -1.01 -4.73 8.96
C ILE A 71 -2.38 -5.40 9.01
N ILE A 72 -2.84 -5.79 10.21
CA ILE A 72 -4.15 -6.41 10.43
C ILE A 72 -5.27 -5.45 10.03
N LEU A 73 -5.19 -4.17 10.39
CA LEU A 73 -6.19 -3.17 10.01
C LEU A 73 -6.22 -2.92 8.50
N GLN A 74 -5.06 -2.89 7.85
CA GLN A 74 -4.98 -2.77 6.40
C GLN A 74 -5.64 -3.98 5.72
N ASP A 75 -5.37 -5.21 6.18
CA ASP A 75 -6.02 -6.42 5.66
C ASP A 75 -7.52 -6.46 5.95
N ALA A 76 -7.95 -6.02 7.14
CA ALA A 76 -9.35 -5.87 7.48
C ALA A 76 -10.04 -4.84 6.56
N ALA A 77 -9.38 -3.74 6.21
CA ALA A 77 -9.88 -2.77 5.25
C ALA A 77 -10.04 -3.37 3.85
N ARG A 78 -9.18 -4.31 3.41
CA ARG A 78 -9.35 -5.04 2.14
C ARG A 78 -10.62 -5.89 2.12
N VAL A 79 -10.92 -6.56 3.24
CA VAL A 79 -12.14 -7.35 3.40
C VAL A 79 -13.38 -6.45 3.50
N PHE A 80 -13.31 -5.38 4.28
CA PHE A 80 -14.37 -4.38 4.37
C PHE A 80 -14.68 -3.78 2.99
N TYR A 81 -13.65 -3.49 2.21
CA TYR A 81 -13.81 -2.98 0.86
C TYR A 81 -14.56 -3.97 -0.04
N PHE A 82 -14.19 -5.26 0.00
CA PHE A 82 -14.92 -6.31 -0.70
C PHE A 82 -16.41 -6.33 -0.35
N LEU A 83 -16.73 -6.23 0.94
CA LEU A 83 -18.12 -6.24 1.43
C LEU A 83 -18.90 -5.02 0.94
N LEU A 84 -18.29 -3.84 0.96
CA LEU A 84 -18.89 -2.61 0.42
C LEU A 84 -19.24 -2.77 -1.06
N LEU A 85 -18.33 -3.31 -1.87
CA LEU A 85 -18.57 -3.50 -3.29
C LEU A 85 -19.68 -4.51 -3.56
N LYS A 86 -19.67 -5.64 -2.85
CA LYS A 86 -20.74 -6.64 -2.97
C LYS A 86 -22.10 -6.09 -2.52
N LYS A 87 -22.12 -5.15 -1.56
CA LYS A 87 -23.34 -4.46 -1.12
C LYS A 87 -23.80 -3.46 -2.18
N ALA A 88 -22.89 -2.65 -2.71
CA ALA A 88 -23.16 -1.68 -3.77
C ALA A 88 -23.71 -2.34 -5.05
N GLN A 89 -23.07 -3.42 -5.52
CA GLN A 89 -23.53 -4.19 -6.68
C GLN A 89 -24.94 -4.76 -6.49
N ARG A 90 -25.22 -5.35 -5.31
CA ARG A 90 -26.55 -5.87 -4.99
C ARG A 90 -27.61 -4.78 -4.93
N GLN A 91 -27.27 -3.62 -4.39
CA GLN A 91 -28.19 -2.49 -4.28
C GLN A 91 -28.49 -1.89 -5.66
N PHE A 92 -27.47 -1.76 -6.51
CA PHE A 92 -27.64 -1.32 -7.89
C PHE A 92 -28.54 -2.28 -8.68
N TYR A 93 -28.31 -3.59 -8.60
CA TYR A 93 -29.14 -4.59 -9.27
C TYR A 93 -30.61 -4.56 -8.81
N ARG A 94 -30.85 -4.45 -7.49
CA ARG A 94 -32.20 -4.31 -6.94
C ARG A 94 -32.87 -2.99 -7.33
N GLY A 95 -32.11 -1.90 -7.43
CA GLY A 95 -32.58 -0.63 -7.94
C GLY A 95 -33.03 -0.76 -9.39
N LEU A 96 -32.21 -1.36 -10.25
CA LEU A 96 -32.52 -1.57 -11.66
C LEU A 96 -33.74 -2.46 -11.88
N ASN A 97 -33.87 -3.56 -11.14
CA ASN A 97 -35.03 -4.46 -11.24
C ASN A 97 -36.34 -3.79 -10.79
N LYS A 98 -36.29 -2.77 -9.94
CA LYS A 98 -37.49 -1.99 -9.57
C LYS A 98 -37.89 -0.96 -10.64
N ILE A 99 -36.96 -0.57 -11.50
CA ILE A 99 -37.16 0.46 -12.52
C ILE A 99 -37.42 -0.17 -13.90
N THR A 100 -37.05 -1.45 -14.09
CA THR A 100 -37.22 -2.18 -15.36
C THR A 100 -38.45 -3.09 -15.29
N SER A 101 -39.47 -2.81 -16.11
CA SER A 101 -40.62 -3.73 -16.31
C SER A 101 -40.15 -5.10 -16.83
N PRO A 102 -40.82 -6.21 -16.46
CA PRO A 102 -40.46 -7.55 -16.89
C PRO A 102 -40.64 -7.67 -18.41
N GLY A 103 -39.56 -7.51 -19.18
CA GLY A 103 -39.57 -7.65 -20.64
C GLY A 103 -38.64 -6.72 -21.43
N ALA A 104 -38.09 -5.66 -20.81
CA ALA A 104 -37.11 -4.81 -21.48
C ALA A 104 -35.69 -5.38 -21.30
N ALA A 105 -34.98 -5.61 -22.41
CA ALA A 105 -33.59 -6.02 -22.42
C ALA A 105 -32.75 -5.17 -21.47
N SER A 106 -31.95 -5.84 -20.63
CA SER A 106 -31.12 -5.29 -19.55
C SER A 106 -30.46 -3.95 -19.93
N ILE A 107 -30.97 -2.83 -19.39
CA ILE A 107 -30.51 -1.46 -19.67
C ILE A 107 -29.09 -1.18 -19.13
N ALA A 108 -28.46 -2.14 -18.45
CA ALA A 108 -27.07 -2.00 -17.99
C ALA A 108 -26.19 -3.18 -18.46
N PRO A 109 -25.71 -3.18 -19.72
CA PRO A 109 -24.68 -4.12 -20.17
C PRO A 109 -23.42 -4.11 -19.26
N GLY A 110 -23.13 -2.97 -18.63
CA GLY A 110 -21.97 -2.81 -17.74
C GLY A 110 -22.01 -3.56 -16.40
N VAL A 111 -23.17 -4.00 -15.89
CA VAL A 111 -23.25 -4.72 -14.59
C VAL A 111 -23.05 -6.23 -14.75
N SER A 112 -23.54 -6.81 -15.84
CA SER A 112 -23.24 -8.19 -16.22
C SER A 112 -21.74 -8.37 -16.49
N ASP A 113 -21.12 -7.39 -17.15
CA ASP A 113 -19.67 -7.38 -17.38
C ASP A 113 -18.89 -7.19 -16.09
N LEU A 114 -19.42 -6.47 -15.09
CA LEU A 114 -18.82 -6.27 -13.78
C LEU A 114 -18.69 -7.57 -12.98
N HIS A 115 -19.69 -8.47 -13.09
CA HIS A 115 -19.64 -9.79 -12.45
C HIS A 115 -18.61 -10.70 -13.13
N ASN A 116 -18.47 -10.61 -14.45
CA ASN A 116 -17.49 -11.39 -15.22
C ASN A 116 -16.06 -10.83 -15.05
N ALA A 117 -15.92 -9.52 -14.86
CA ALA A 117 -14.65 -8.82 -14.68
C ALA A 117 -14.22 -8.67 -13.20
N ARG A 118 -14.59 -9.62 -12.34
CA ARG A 118 -14.28 -9.60 -10.90
C ARG A 118 -12.79 -9.39 -10.58
N HIS A 119 -11.92 -10.01 -11.37
CA HIS A 119 -10.46 -9.95 -11.18
C HIS A 119 -9.91 -8.58 -11.54
N MET A 120 -10.52 -7.93 -12.53
CA MET A 120 -10.20 -6.58 -12.92
C MET A 120 -10.62 -5.57 -11.84
N LEU A 121 -11.75 -5.80 -11.16
CA LEU A 121 -12.16 -4.95 -10.03
C LEU A 121 -11.22 -5.10 -8.83
N ALA A 122 -10.85 -6.34 -8.50
CA ALA A 122 -9.86 -6.62 -7.46
C ALA A 122 -8.51 -5.96 -7.79
N LEU A 123 -8.10 -5.99 -9.06
CA LEU A 123 -6.90 -5.32 -9.52
C LEU A 123 -6.96 -3.81 -9.33
N VAL A 124 -8.03 -3.16 -9.77
CA VAL A 124 -8.19 -1.69 -9.66
C VAL A 124 -8.21 -1.24 -8.20
N CYS A 125 -8.93 -1.98 -7.35
CA CYS A 125 -9.07 -1.68 -5.93
C CYS A 125 -7.76 -1.90 -5.16
N GLY A 126 -7.07 -3.01 -5.46
CA GLY A 126 -5.76 -3.31 -4.90
C GLY A 126 -4.68 -2.34 -5.37
N LEU A 127 -4.77 -1.87 -6.62
CA LEU A 127 -3.87 -0.86 -7.16
C LEU A 127 -4.00 0.46 -6.40
N GLY A 128 -5.22 0.90 -6.08
CA GLY A 128 -5.46 2.11 -5.28
C GLY A 128 -4.84 2.03 -3.88
N MET A 129 -5.06 0.89 -3.19
CA MET A 129 -4.45 0.65 -1.87
C MET A 129 -2.92 0.56 -1.95
N GLY A 130 -2.38 -0.14 -2.94
CA GLY A 130 -0.94 -0.30 -3.14
C GLY A 130 -0.22 1.01 -3.50
N VAL A 131 -0.81 1.84 -4.36
CA VAL A 131 -0.25 3.15 -4.72
C VAL A 131 -0.17 4.07 -3.51
N MET A 132 -1.22 4.13 -2.67
CA MET A 132 -1.17 4.93 -1.44
C MET A 132 -0.14 4.42 -0.44
N ALA A 133 -0.01 3.10 -0.31
CA ALA A 133 1.04 2.49 0.51
C ALA A 133 2.45 2.87 0.02
N ALA A 134 2.69 2.78 -1.28
CA ALA A 134 3.96 3.17 -1.89
C ALA A 134 4.24 4.69 -1.72
N LEU A 135 3.22 5.54 -1.86
CA LEU A 135 3.35 6.99 -1.64
C LEU A 135 3.76 7.30 -0.20
N PHE A 136 3.08 6.72 0.80
CA PHE A 136 3.42 6.94 2.22
C PHE A 136 4.83 6.41 2.56
N LEU A 137 5.25 5.32 1.95
CA LEU A 137 6.61 4.78 2.13
C LEU A 137 7.69 5.71 1.56
N THR A 138 7.44 6.34 0.41
CA THR A 138 8.50 7.00 -0.38
C THR A 138 8.49 8.52 -0.30
N MET A 139 7.34 9.16 -0.04
CA MET A 139 7.17 10.62 -0.19
C MET A 139 8.16 11.44 0.65
N ASN A 140 8.30 11.12 1.94
CA ASN A 140 9.21 11.85 2.83
C ASN A 140 10.68 11.61 2.48
N VAL A 141 11.02 10.36 2.17
CA VAL A 141 12.39 9.94 1.84
C VAL A 141 12.84 10.58 0.51
N PHE A 142 11.96 10.64 -0.48
CA PHE A 142 12.24 11.25 -1.78
C PHE A 142 12.37 12.78 -1.70
N ALA A 143 11.70 13.41 -0.74
CA ALA A 143 11.91 14.82 -0.44
C ALA A 143 13.32 15.08 0.10
N GLU A 144 13.83 14.20 0.97
CA GLU A 144 15.20 14.27 1.49
C GLU A 144 16.25 14.10 0.37
N PHE A 145 16.01 13.23 -0.62
CA PHE A 145 16.90 13.07 -1.78
C PHE A 145 16.96 14.28 -2.73
N SER A 146 15.98 15.18 -2.65
CA SER A 146 15.97 16.39 -3.47
C SER A 146 17.07 17.38 -3.05
N GLY A 147 17.59 17.23 -1.82
CA GLY A 147 18.67 18.05 -1.29
C GLY A 147 20.01 17.85 -2.01
N PRO A 148 20.97 18.76 -1.81
CA PRO A 148 22.31 18.65 -2.38
C PRO A 148 23.18 17.57 -1.69
N GLY A 149 22.77 17.07 -0.53
CA GLY A 149 23.51 16.08 0.25
C GLY A 149 23.21 14.64 -0.20
N THR A 150 24.23 13.78 -0.14
CA THR A 150 24.06 12.32 -0.23
C THR A 150 23.94 11.71 1.15
N MET A 151 23.14 10.66 1.29
CA MET A 151 23.03 9.90 2.54
C MET A 151 24.38 9.24 2.86
N GLY A 152 24.68 8.97 4.14
CA GLY A 152 25.87 8.20 4.54
C GLY A 152 27.06 8.99 5.09
N LEU A 153 27.02 10.33 5.07
CA LEU A 153 28.10 11.16 5.65
C LEU A 153 28.38 10.89 7.15
N PRO A 154 27.37 10.73 8.03
CA PRO A 154 27.63 10.45 9.45
C PRO A 154 28.31 9.10 9.69
N LYS A 155 27.99 8.09 8.85
CA LYS A 155 28.59 6.75 8.93
C LYS A 155 30.03 6.76 8.43
N ALA A 156 30.28 7.44 7.31
CA ALA A 156 31.63 7.64 6.78
C ALA A 156 32.53 8.46 7.73
N LEU A 157 31.96 9.42 8.47
CA LEU A 157 32.67 10.17 9.52
C LEU A 157 33.03 9.28 10.72
N ARG A 158 32.12 8.43 11.18
CA ARG A 158 32.38 7.49 12.30
C ARG A 158 33.44 6.43 11.98
N GLU A 159 33.41 5.88 10.76
CA GLU A 159 34.31 4.79 10.37
C GLU A 159 35.63 5.30 9.76
N ASN A 160 35.78 6.61 9.58
CA ASN A 160 36.92 7.29 8.94
C ASN A 160 37.37 6.61 7.62
N LYS A 161 36.39 6.05 6.89
CA LYS A 161 36.56 5.39 5.59
C LYS A 161 35.49 5.90 4.65
N ARG A 162 35.93 6.36 3.47
CA ARG A 162 35.04 6.76 2.38
C ARG A 162 34.95 5.63 1.36
N ASP A 163 34.16 4.61 1.70
CA ASP A 163 33.82 3.57 0.73
C ASP A 163 32.53 3.95 0.00
N ALA A 164 32.54 3.92 -1.34
CA ALA A 164 31.37 4.23 -2.16
C ALA A 164 30.18 3.27 -1.89
N ASN A 165 30.50 2.05 -1.42
CA ASN A 165 29.54 1.04 -0.95
C ASN A 165 28.94 1.36 0.42
N PHE A 166 29.61 2.17 1.25
CA PHE A 166 29.13 2.63 2.56
C PHE A 166 28.38 3.97 2.49
N SER A 167 28.62 4.79 1.46
CA SER A 167 27.99 6.11 1.27
C SER A 167 26.51 6.07 0.85
N GLY A 168 25.77 4.98 1.10
CA GLY A 168 24.33 4.92 0.84
C GLY A 168 23.92 5.22 -0.61
N SER A 169 24.85 5.13 -1.58
CA SER A 169 24.63 5.57 -2.97
C SER A 169 23.50 4.80 -3.66
N TYR A 170 23.26 3.55 -3.26
CA TYR A 170 22.18 2.68 -3.76
C TYR A 170 20.87 2.79 -2.97
N LEU A 171 20.85 3.54 -1.87
CA LEU A 171 19.69 3.64 -0.98
C LEU A 171 18.46 4.27 -1.69
N PRO A 172 18.60 5.31 -2.54
CA PRO A 172 17.46 5.82 -3.32
C PRO A 172 16.84 4.78 -4.26
N LEU A 173 17.67 3.94 -4.86
CA LEU A 173 17.22 2.85 -5.74
C LEU A 173 16.49 1.76 -4.93
N TYR A 174 17.00 1.41 -3.75
CA TYR A 174 16.35 0.44 -2.85
C TYR A 174 14.95 0.88 -2.42
N TYR A 175 14.77 2.16 -2.04
CA TYR A 175 13.45 2.71 -1.71
C TYR A 175 12.52 2.75 -2.91
N ALA A 176 13.04 3.09 -4.10
CA ALA A 176 12.24 3.10 -5.32
C ALA A 176 11.74 1.70 -5.70
N LEU A 177 12.61 0.69 -5.63
CA LEU A 177 12.25 -0.70 -5.88
C LEU A 177 11.30 -1.24 -4.81
N THR A 178 11.52 -0.94 -3.54
CA THR A 178 10.61 -1.35 -2.45
C THR A 178 9.23 -0.73 -2.66
N GLY A 179 9.13 0.57 -2.94
CA GLY A 179 7.84 1.21 -3.23
C GLY A 179 7.13 0.64 -4.46
N CYS A 180 7.89 0.32 -5.51
CA CYS A 180 7.38 -0.37 -6.69
C CYS A 180 6.77 -1.73 -6.32
N LEU A 181 7.49 -2.55 -5.55
CA LEU A 181 7.02 -3.86 -5.09
C LEU A 181 5.81 -3.74 -4.14
N THR A 182 5.82 -2.78 -3.21
CA THR A 182 4.68 -2.51 -2.32
C THR A 182 3.41 -2.19 -3.12
N SER A 183 3.53 -1.42 -4.20
CA SER A 183 2.37 -1.10 -5.05
C SER A 183 1.79 -2.34 -5.73
N LEU A 184 2.65 -3.25 -6.21
CA LEU A 184 2.26 -4.49 -6.88
C LEU A 184 1.73 -5.54 -5.89
N PHE A 185 2.34 -5.67 -4.72
CA PHE A 185 1.84 -6.53 -3.67
C PHE A 185 0.45 -6.10 -3.19
N GLY A 186 0.17 -4.81 -3.12
CA GLY A 186 -1.18 -4.30 -2.85
C GLY A 186 -2.24 -4.86 -3.82
N VAL A 187 -1.90 -5.00 -5.11
CA VAL A 187 -2.75 -5.64 -6.12
C VAL A 187 -2.91 -7.14 -5.83
N VAL A 188 -1.81 -7.86 -5.67
CA VAL A 188 -1.79 -9.31 -5.50
C VAL A 188 -2.54 -9.74 -4.24
N TRP A 189 -2.27 -9.10 -3.09
CA TRP A 189 -2.95 -9.39 -1.83
C TRP A 189 -4.46 -9.18 -1.93
N THR A 190 -4.89 -8.12 -2.61
CA THR A 190 -6.33 -7.85 -2.81
C THR A 190 -6.99 -8.92 -3.66
N ILE A 191 -6.35 -9.35 -4.75
CA ILE A 191 -6.87 -10.44 -5.61
C ILE A 191 -6.99 -11.74 -4.81
N MET A 192 -5.96 -12.10 -4.03
CA MET A 192 -5.95 -13.33 -3.22
C MET A 192 -7.05 -13.33 -2.14
N ILE A 193 -7.16 -12.23 -1.38
CA ILE A 193 -8.19 -12.09 -0.34
C ILE A 193 -9.59 -12.17 -0.96
N TRP A 194 -9.83 -11.46 -2.06
CA TRP A 194 -11.13 -11.43 -2.69
C TRP A 194 -11.52 -12.77 -3.33
N ASP A 195 -10.58 -13.50 -3.94
CA ASP A 195 -10.83 -14.84 -4.46
C ASP A 195 -11.20 -15.82 -3.32
N SER A 196 -10.53 -15.73 -2.17
CA SER A 196 -10.89 -16.47 -0.96
C SER A 196 -12.29 -16.13 -0.43
N CYS A 197 -12.64 -14.85 -0.33
CA CYS A 197 -13.97 -14.43 0.15
C CYS A 197 -15.13 -14.92 -0.75
N HIS A 198 -14.88 -15.19 -2.03
CA HIS A 198 -15.90 -15.78 -2.92
C HIS A 198 -16.08 -17.28 -2.70
N LYS A 199 -15.00 -17.98 -2.33
CA LYS A 199 -15.00 -19.44 -2.12
C LYS A 199 -15.43 -19.86 -0.71
N PHE A 200 -15.73 -18.90 0.17
CA PHE A 200 -16.09 -19.06 1.58
C PHE A 200 -17.10 -20.18 1.89
N ARG A 201 -17.95 -20.58 0.93
CA ARG A 201 -19.04 -21.54 1.14
C ARG A 201 -18.94 -22.85 0.36
N LYS A 202 -17.88 -23.11 -0.42
CA LYS A 202 -17.86 -24.24 -1.38
C LYS A 202 -16.72 -25.27 -1.24
N LYS A 203 -15.63 -25.04 -0.50
CA LYS A 203 -14.51 -26.01 -0.36
C LYS A 203 -13.79 -25.88 0.97
N SER A 204 -13.20 -26.97 1.49
CA SER A 204 -12.39 -27.00 2.73
C SER A 204 -11.14 -26.10 2.70
N LEU A 205 -10.55 -25.88 1.53
CA LEU A 205 -9.30 -25.11 1.33
C LEU A 205 -9.51 -23.64 0.89
N TRP A 206 -10.66 -23.03 1.23
CA TRP A 206 -11.04 -21.71 0.75
C TRP A 206 -10.22 -20.55 1.35
N ALA A 207 -9.67 -20.73 2.54
CA ALA A 207 -8.92 -19.70 3.28
C ALA A 207 -7.43 -19.61 2.91
N LEU A 208 -6.88 -20.60 2.20
CA LEU A 208 -5.46 -20.68 1.86
C LEU A 208 -4.91 -19.42 1.15
N PRO A 209 -5.55 -18.89 0.10
CA PRO A 209 -5.08 -17.66 -0.55
C PRO A 209 -5.08 -16.45 0.37
N ALA A 210 -6.14 -16.25 1.15
CA ALA A 210 -6.21 -15.15 2.12
C ALA A 210 -5.13 -15.26 3.20
N ILE A 211 -4.90 -16.47 3.75
CA ILE A 211 -3.85 -16.69 4.74
C ILE A 211 -2.47 -16.41 4.12
N ALA A 212 -2.20 -16.92 2.92
CA ALA A 212 -0.95 -16.64 2.21
C ALA A 212 -0.74 -15.14 1.93
N ALA A 213 -1.80 -14.41 1.61
CA ALA A 213 -1.75 -12.96 1.44
C ALA A 213 -1.38 -12.24 2.75
N VAL A 214 -2.03 -12.57 3.87
CA VAL A 214 -1.72 -11.97 5.18
C VAL A 214 -0.30 -12.33 5.61
N VAL A 215 0.10 -13.60 5.51
CA VAL A 215 1.46 -14.04 5.88
C VAL A 215 2.50 -13.33 5.01
N SER A 216 2.30 -13.25 3.69
CA SER A 216 3.25 -12.53 2.81
C SER A 216 3.28 -11.02 3.09
N HIS A 217 2.18 -10.42 3.53
CA HIS A 217 2.13 -9.02 3.97
C HIS A 217 2.95 -8.79 5.25
N PHE A 218 2.85 -9.70 6.22
CA PHE A 218 3.70 -9.70 7.42
C PHE A 218 5.18 -9.90 7.07
N VAL A 219 5.50 -10.87 6.21
CA VAL A 219 6.89 -11.14 5.79
C VAL A 219 7.48 -9.95 5.03
N ALA A 220 6.74 -9.38 4.08
CA ALA A 220 7.19 -8.20 3.34
C ALA A 220 7.42 -7.00 4.27
N SER A 221 6.53 -6.79 5.23
CA SER A 221 6.68 -5.72 6.22
C SER A 221 7.84 -5.98 7.18
N GLY A 222 8.07 -7.23 7.57
CA GLY A 222 9.21 -7.66 8.39
C GLY A 222 10.56 -7.41 7.71
N LEU A 223 10.69 -7.83 6.45
CA LEU A 223 11.89 -7.61 5.63
C LEU A 223 12.20 -6.12 5.44
N VAL A 224 11.16 -5.31 5.24
CA VAL A 224 11.32 -3.84 5.17
C VAL A 224 11.65 -3.27 6.54
N SER A 225 11.10 -3.81 7.63
CA SER A 225 11.39 -3.33 8.99
C SER A 225 12.81 -3.62 9.44
N ASP A 226 13.44 -4.73 9.05
CA ASP A 226 14.87 -4.94 9.33
C ASP A 226 15.76 -3.90 8.61
N MET A 227 15.35 -3.48 7.42
CA MET A 227 15.97 -2.38 6.68
C MET A 227 15.61 -0.99 7.23
N ALA A 228 14.40 -0.81 7.77
CA ALA A 228 13.93 0.44 8.35
C ALA A 228 14.40 0.63 9.80
N VAL A 229 14.61 -0.42 10.58
CA VAL A 229 15.27 -0.41 11.90
C VAL A 229 16.72 0.02 11.74
N PHE A 230 17.41 -0.47 10.69
CA PHE A 230 18.75 -0.01 10.33
C PHE A 230 18.81 1.51 10.01
N LEU A 231 17.69 2.11 9.57
CA LEU A 231 17.58 3.53 9.23
C LEU A 231 16.92 4.39 10.34
N LEU A 232 16.05 3.82 11.17
CA LEU A 232 15.47 4.43 12.37
C LEU A 232 16.53 4.54 13.47
N LEU A 233 17.44 3.57 13.60
CA LEU A 233 18.65 3.70 14.42
C LEU A 233 19.50 4.89 13.94
N PHE A 234 19.54 5.14 12.63
CA PHE A 234 20.22 6.31 12.05
C PHE A 234 19.49 7.62 12.35
N ARG A 235 18.14 7.63 12.30
CA ARG A 235 17.30 8.81 12.61
C ARG A 235 17.36 9.18 14.10
N PHE A 236 17.46 8.20 15.00
CA PHE A 236 17.59 8.43 16.44
C PHE A 236 19.01 8.91 16.83
N GLN A 237 20.06 8.41 16.16
CA GLN A 237 21.43 8.90 16.36
C GLN A 237 21.65 10.33 15.85
N LEU A 238 21.07 10.69 14.69
CA LEU A 238 21.14 12.07 14.18
C LEU A 238 20.35 13.08 15.04
N PHE A 239 19.23 12.67 15.63
CA PHE A 239 18.45 13.52 16.52
C PHE A 239 19.19 13.79 17.85
N LEU A 240 19.90 12.79 18.39
CA LEU A 240 20.75 12.93 19.59
C LEU A 240 22.06 13.70 19.34
N GLU A 241 22.63 13.64 18.12
CA GLU A 241 23.85 14.39 17.79
C GLU A 241 23.56 15.88 17.46
N PHE A 242 22.34 16.25 17.02
CA PHE A 242 21.96 17.64 16.72
C PHE A 242 21.19 18.36 17.85
N PHE A 243 20.59 17.62 18.78
CA PHE A 243 20.03 18.13 20.02
C PHE A 243 20.62 17.31 21.19
N PRO A 244 21.80 17.68 21.70
CA PRO A 244 22.22 17.12 22.98
C PRO A 244 21.15 17.49 24.02
N PRO A 245 20.72 16.56 24.89
CA PRO A 245 19.96 16.95 26.06
C PRO A 245 20.82 17.97 26.80
N ARG A 246 20.33 19.21 26.88
CA ARG A 246 20.91 20.20 27.80
C ARG A 246 20.69 19.66 29.21
N ILE A 247 21.73 19.04 29.75
CA ILE A 247 21.96 18.90 31.18
C ILE A 247 23.11 19.85 31.50
#